data_AF-A0A1F7ZS33-F1
#
_entry.id   AF-A0A1F7ZS33-F1
#
_cell.length_a   1.000
_cell.length_b   1.000
_cell.length_c   1.000
_cell.angle_alpha   90.00
_cell.angle_beta   90.00
_cell.angle_gamma   90.00
#
_symmetry.space_group_name_H-M   'P 1'
#
loop_
_entity.id
_entity.type
_entity.pdbx_description
1 polymer ?
#
loop_
_entity_poly.entity_id
_entity_poly.type
_entity_poly.pdbx_seq_one_letter_code
_entity_poly.pdbx_strand_id
1 'polypeptide(L)'
;MTPRKKDVLSAVTATADNADKPANELRQKTQLERVPQSARFVLVVLSSLALSAGFFSFTSGATLGELGGVSRHLEAWWEVGGLTAWKAVEVGLAWILGFDGRDVSSFIFLTHLPTYALLASFYNIRPTTVLISYAIILFSTSVPFVLLRKPTCVHDLSHAPSDAVRNRSILQDRATTIYTTIAATSILTVVLYLSYATWLPTRLVLHFENIPDISAVHAGPAGLPTLFLALLPAGWAARDLLFVSSTGAAPPKRVESIEKKSTSHEGEYLACAVYRKTWGALSPKTRVLISRTVLLAAMLLSNTIVQLAGTIEGIKIEGASAWGSIWAVAILAVGATFGWIEAVDGV
;
A
#
# COMPACT_ATOMS: atom_id res chain seq x y z
N MET A 1 -18.27 -68.96 9.31
CA MET A 1 -17.19 -67.96 9.11
C MET A 1 -17.83 -66.62 8.78
N THR A 2 -17.72 -65.65 9.68
CA THR A 2 -18.18 -64.26 9.48
C THR A 2 -17.17 -63.34 10.17
N PRO A 3 -16.49 -62.45 9.42
CA PRO A 3 -15.84 -61.26 9.97
C PRO A 3 -16.67 -60.01 9.60
N ARG A 4 -16.59 -58.82 10.19
CA ARG A 4 -16.07 -58.26 11.44
C ARG A 4 -16.61 -56.82 11.43
N LYS A 5 -17.34 -56.38 12.46
CA LYS A 5 -17.82 -54.98 12.60
C LYS A 5 -16.69 -54.12 13.16
N LYS A 6 -16.19 -53.15 12.40
CA LYS A 6 -15.46 -51.96 12.86
C LYS A 6 -15.74 -50.88 11.83
N ASP A 7 -16.49 -49.84 12.21
CA ASP A 7 -16.52 -48.49 11.62
C ASP A 7 -17.73 -47.70 12.16
N VAL A 8 -17.67 -47.28 13.44
CA VAL A 8 -18.64 -46.30 13.99
C VAL A 8 -17.96 -45.35 15.00
N LEU A 9 -16.69 -44.98 14.82
CA LEU A 9 -16.02 -44.11 15.81
C LEU A 9 -15.20 -42.94 15.25
N SER A 10 -15.32 -42.62 13.97
CA SER A 10 -14.63 -41.46 13.38
C SER A 10 -15.54 -40.29 12.99
N ALA A 11 -16.86 -40.39 13.22
CA ALA A 11 -17.82 -39.36 12.81
C ALA A 11 -18.20 -38.34 13.90
N VAL A 12 -17.79 -38.54 15.16
CA VAL A 12 -18.22 -37.68 16.29
C VAL A 12 -17.19 -36.59 16.65
N THR A 13 -15.96 -36.68 16.14
CA THR A 13 -14.89 -35.72 16.49
C THR A 13 -14.73 -34.57 15.49
N ALA A 14 -15.44 -34.57 14.35
CA ALA A 14 -15.32 -33.53 13.31
C ALA A 14 -16.38 -32.42 13.37
N THR A 15 -17.41 -32.56 14.21
CA THR A 15 -18.53 -31.60 14.31
C THR A 15 -18.38 -30.56 15.42
N ALA A 16 -17.42 -30.70 16.33
CA ALA A 16 -17.20 -29.72 17.40
C ALA A 16 -16.33 -28.53 16.95
N ASP A 17 -15.37 -28.74 16.04
CA ASP A 17 -14.37 -27.72 15.69
C ASP A 17 -14.88 -26.67 14.66
N ASN A 18 -16.06 -26.90 14.08
CA ASN A 18 -16.66 -26.02 13.06
C ASN A 18 -17.85 -25.18 13.57
N ALA A 19 -18.39 -25.47 14.76
CA ALA A 19 -19.52 -24.73 15.32
C ALA A 19 -19.09 -23.44 16.07
N ASP A 20 -17.85 -23.40 16.57
CA ASP A 20 -17.33 -22.26 17.34
C ASP A 20 -16.86 -21.09 16.45
N LYS A 21 -16.38 -21.36 15.23
CA LYS A 21 -16.02 -20.32 14.24
C LYS A 21 -17.18 -19.37 13.87
N PRO A 22 -18.36 -19.86 13.46
CA PRO A 22 -19.46 -18.97 13.08
C PRO A 22 -19.98 -18.15 14.27
N ALA A 23 -19.98 -18.71 15.48
CA ALA A 23 -20.41 -18.02 16.69
C ALA A 23 -19.44 -16.89 17.10
N ASN A 24 -18.13 -17.14 17.02
CA ASN A 24 -17.12 -16.14 17.36
C ASN A 24 -17.06 -15.01 16.31
N GLU A 25 -17.21 -15.34 15.03
CA GLU A 25 -17.33 -14.34 13.96
C GLU A 25 -18.60 -13.50 14.09
N LEU A 26 -19.75 -14.10 14.43
CA LEU A 26 -20.99 -13.34 14.68
C LEU A 26 -20.82 -12.42 15.89
N ARG A 27 -20.24 -12.92 16.98
CA ARG A 27 -20.00 -12.13 18.20
C ARG A 27 -19.04 -10.98 17.96
N GLN A 28 -17.99 -11.21 17.17
CA GLN A 28 -17.03 -10.18 16.75
C GLN A 28 -17.67 -9.18 15.77
N LYS A 29 -18.57 -9.63 14.87
CA LYS A 29 -19.37 -8.74 14.01
C LYS A 29 -20.24 -7.79 14.83
N THR A 30 -20.93 -8.28 15.86
CA THR A 30 -21.82 -7.48 16.72
C THR A 30 -21.06 -6.51 17.63
N GLN A 31 -19.90 -6.91 18.18
CA GLN A 31 -19.03 -6.03 18.96
C GLN A 31 -18.39 -4.96 18.07
N LEU A 32 -17.97 -5.41 16.88
CA LEU A 32 -17.51 -4.64 15.74
C LEU A 32 -18.36 -3.39 15.52
N GLU A 33 -19.62 -3.68 15.22
CA GLU A 33 -20.63 -2.71 14.81
C GLU A 33 -21.11 -1.77 15.92
N ARG A 34 -20.90 -2.14 17.19
CA ARG A 34 -21.36 -1.36 18.35
C ARG A 34 -20.54 -0.08 18.60
N VAL A 35 -19.28 -0.04 18.15
CA VAL A 35 -18.41 1.13 18.34
C VAL A 35 -18.68 2.16 17.21
N PRO A 36 -18.95 3.44 17.51
CA PRO A 36 -19.17 4.45 16.46
C PRO A 36 -17.92 4.63 15.60
N GLN A 37 -18.12 4.90 14.30
CA GLN A 37 -17.04 4.95 13.30
C GLN A 37 -15.93 5.96 13.63
N SER A 38 -16.28 7.10 14.23
CA SER A 38 -15.33 8.12 14.69
C SER A 38 -14.46 7.63 15.86
N ALA A 39 -15.03 6.87 16.80
CA ALA A 39 -14.26 6.28 17.90
C ALA A 39 -13.27 5.22 17.39
N ARG A 40 -13.66 4.43 16.39
CA ARG A 40 -12.73 3.47 15.75
C ARG A 40 -11.56 4.19 15.09
N PHE A 41 -11.81 5.31 14.43
CA PHE A 41 -10.75 6.11 13.82
C PHE A 41 -9.74 6.61 14.85
N VAL A 42 -10.21 7.23 15.94
CA VAL A 42 -9.34 7.71 17.03
C VAL A 42 -8.54 6.55 17.64
N LEU A 43 -9.19 5.41 17.83
CA LEU A 43 -8.54 4.22 18.38
C LEU A 43 -7.48 3.65 17.43
N VAL A 44 -7.70 3.66 16.11
CA VAL A 44 -6.69 3.28 15.10
C VAL A 44 -5.48 4.21 15.18
N VAL A 45 -5.70 5.53 15.21
CA VAL A 45 -4.60 6.50 15.28
C VAL A 45 -3.79 6.31 16.56
N LEU A 46 -4.45 6.26 17.73
CA LEU A 46 -3.78 6.08 19.02
C LEU A 46 -3.05 4.73 19.13
N SER A 47 -3.67 3.64 18.68
CA SER A 47 -3.04 2.32 18.71
C SER A 47 -1.86 2.23 17.74
N SER A 48 -1.94 2.87 16.56
CA SER A 48 -0.80 2.91 15.64
C SER A 48 0.39 3.66 16.23
N LEU A 49 0.16 4.82 16.86
CA LEU A 49 1.19 5.60 17.53
C LEU A 49 1.79 4.84 18.74
N ALA A 50 0.93 4.24 19.57
CA ALA A 50 1.38 3.47 20.73
C ALA A 50 2.20 2.24 20.32
N LEU A 51 1.79 1.52 19.26
CA LEU A 51 2.54 0.39 18.73
C LEU A 51 3.88 0.83 18.12
N SER A 52 3.89 1.93 17.35
CA SER A 52 5.14 2.48 16.83
C SER A 52 6.09 2.84 17.98
N ALA A 53 5.62 3.57 18.99
CA ALA A 53 6.43 3.96 20.15
C ALA A 53 6.94 2.76 20.93
N GLY A 54 6.10 1.74 21.15
CA GLY A 54 6.48 0.51 21.84
C GLY A 54 7.54 -0.28 21.08
N PHE A 55 7.37 -0.49 19.78
CA PHE A 55 8.32 -1.23 18.96
C PHE A 55 9.65 -0.48 18.76
N PHE A 56 9.62 0.83 18.55
CA PHE A 56 10.85 1.64 18.49
C PHE A 56 11.56 1.67 19.85
N SER A 57 10.84 1.73 20.96
CA SER A 57 11.44 1.62 22.30
C SER A 57 12.10 0.26 22.52
N PHE A 58 11.47 -0.82 22.06
CA PHE A 58 12.02 -2.16 22.20
C PHE A 58 13.27 -2.39 21.33
N THR A 59 13.27 -1.84 20.12
CA THR A 59 14.39 -2.00 19.16
C THR A 59 15.47 -0.94 19.31
N SER A 60 15.24 0.06 20.16
CA SER A 60 16.12 1.19 20.43
C SER A 60 17.58 0.78 20.67
N GLY A 61 17.82 -0.22 21.51
CA GLY A 61 19.17 -0.72 21.80
C GLY A 61 19.93 -1.26 20.58
N ALA A 62 19.22 -1.70 19.54
CA ALA A 62 19.81 -2.23 18.30
C ALA A 62 19.84 -1.20 17.15
N THR A 63 18.93 -0.21 17.16
CA THR A 63 18.73 0.68 16.00
C THR A 63 19.15 2.14 16.24
N LEU A 64 19.16 2.64 17.49
CA LEU A 64 19.41 4.07 17.77
C LEU A 64 20.82 4.53 17.41
N GLY A 65 21.83 3.67 17.53
CA GLY A 65 23.22 4.02 17.24
C GLY A 65 23.49 4.33 15.76
N GLU A 66 22.77 3.67 14.85
CA GLU A 66 22.98 3.80 13.40
C GLU A 66 22.03 4.83 12.77
N LEU A 67 20.77 4.83 13.17
CA LEU A 67 19.80 5.84 12.71
C LEU A 67 20.09 7.21 13.33
N GLY A 68 20.60 7.27 14.57
CA GLY A 68 20.94 8.52 15.24
C GLY A 68 22.11 9.28 14.61
N GLY A 69 22.99 8.60 13.86
CA GLY A 69 24.10 9.24 13.15
C GLY A 69 23.73 9.82 11.78
N VAL A 70 22.58 9.42 11.23
CA VAL A 70 22.05 9.89 9.92
C VAL A 70 20.81 10.77 10.11
N SER A 71 20.09 10.56 11.21
CA SER A 71 18.95 11.36 11.59
C SER A 71 19.43 12.74 12.02
N ARG A 72 18.82 13.77 11.45
CA ARG A 72 18.92 15.13 11.97
C ARG A 72 18.57 15.12 13.45
N HIS A 73 19.36 15.80 14.27
CA HIS A 73 19.00 16.02 15.67
C HIS A 73 17.74 16.89 15.71
N LEU A 74 16.58 16.24 15.91
CA LEU A 74 15.28 16.89 16.03
C LEU A 74 15.20 17.62 17.38
N GLU A 75 15.91 18.73 17.52
CA GLU A 75 15.87 19.56 18.74
C GLU A 75 14.59 20.41 18.81
N ALA A 76 13.94 20.65 17.66
CA ALA A 76 12.72 21.44 17.59
C ALA A 76 11.47 20.56 17.73
N TRP A 77 10.67 20.84 18.76
CA TRP A 77 9.35 20.21 19.00
C TRP A 77 8.41 20.29 17.80
N TRP A 78 8.58 21.29 16.94
CA TRP A 78 7.79 21.45 15.72
C TRP A 78 8.11 20.38 14.66
N GLU A 79 9.36 19.93 14.58
CA GLU A 79 9.78 18.90 13.61
C GLU A 79 9.22 17.52 14.03
N VAL A 80 9.29 17.20 15.32
CA VAL A 80 8.67 15.99 15.90
C VAL A 80 7.14 16.04 15.77
N GLY A 81 6.53 17.20 16.06
CA GLY A 81 5.10 17.42 15.90
C GLY A 81 4.65 17.30 14.45
N GLY A 82 5.43 17.81 13.50
CA GLY A 82 5.19 17.72 12.07
C GLY A 82 5.21 16.28 11.56
N LEU A 83 6.21 15.48 11.94
CA LEU A 83 6.29 14.05 11.58
C LEU A 83 5.13 13.24 12.20
N THR A 84 4.75 13.57 13.44
CA THR A 84 3.61 12.94 14.11
C THR A 84 2.29 13.29 13.42
N ALA A 85 2.10 14.57 13.06
CA ALA A 85 0.93 15.02 12.32
C ALA A 85 0.87 14.38 10.93
N TRP A 86 2.00 14.27 10.24
CA TRP A 86 2.08 13.57 8.97
C TRP A 86 1.66 12.11 9.11
N LYS A 87 2.14 11.42 10.16
CA LYS A 87 1.71 10.04 10.44
C LYS A 87 0.20 9.91 10.60
N ALA A 88 -0.42 10.85 11.31
CA ALA A 88 -1.87 10.91 11.47
C ALA A 88 -2.59 11.17 10.14
N VAL A 89 -2.01 11.95 9.22
CA VAL A 89 -2.53 12.16 7.86
C VAL A 89 -2.49 10.87 7.06
N GLU A 90 -1.41 10.08 7.11
CA GLU A 90 -1.34 8.79 6.39
C GLU A 90 -2.45 7.83 6.85
N VAL A 91 -2.59 7.70 8.17
CA VAL A 91 -3.60 6.84 8.80
C VAL A 91 -5.01 7.37 8.54
N GLY A 92 -5.20 8.69 8.62
CA GLY A 92 -6.43 9.40 8.30
C GLY A 92 -6.90 9.15 6.88
N LEU A 93 -6.01 9.29 5.92
CA LEU A 93 -6.30 9.12 4.51
C LEU A 93 -6.69 7.67 4.21
N ALA A 94 -5.92 6.69 4.71
CA ALA A 94 -6.27 5.27 4.56
C ALA A 94 -7.61 4.93 5.23
N TRP A 95 -7.94 5.59 6.35
CA TRP A 95 -9.24 5.44 6.99
C TRP A 95 -10.37 5.98 6.12
N ILE A 96 -10.27 7.23 5.63
CA ILE A 96 -11.31 7.89 4.83
C ILE A 96 -11.57 7.14 3.52
N LEU A 97 -10.52 6.60 2.90
CA LEU A 97 -10.61 5.86 1.64
C LEU A 97 -11.15 4.43 1.78
N GLY A 98 -11.40 3.98 3.01
CA GLY A 98 -11.96 2.65 3.26
C GLY A 98 -11.00 1.50 3.03
N PHE A 99 -9.69 1.74 3.02
CA PHE A 99 -8.66 0.69 2.86
C PHE A 99 -8.74 -0.34 3.99
N ASP A 100 -8.70 -1.63 3.66
CA ASP A 100 -8.57 -2.68 4.67
C ASP A 100 -7.11 -2.81 5.16
N GLY A 101 -6.85 -3.69 6.13
CA GLY A 101 -5.50 -3.86 6.68
C GLY A 101 -4.45 -4.30 5.64
N ARG A 102 -4.88 -4.95 4.55
CA ARG A 102 -3.98 -5.40 3.48
C ARG A 102 -3.67 -4.27 2.51
N ASP A 103 -4.69 -3.51 2.10
CA ASP A 103 -4.54 -2.26 1.35
C ASP A 103 -3.64 -1.27 2.11
N VAL A 104 -3.84 -1.12 3.42
CA VAL A 104 -3.00 -0.25 4.29
C VAL A 104 -1.56 -0.72 4.30
N SER A 105 -1.32 -2.03 4.45
CA SER A 105 0.03 -2.60 4.42
C SER A 105 0.73 -2.29 3.10
N SER A 106 0.09 -2.59 1.97
CA SER A 106 0.63 -2.33 0.63
C SER A 106 0.83 -0.84 0.36
N PHE A 107 -0.08 0.02 0.83
CA PHE A 107 0.01 1.48 0.70
C PHE A 107 1.17 2.05 1.52
N ILE A 108 1.29 1.69 2.80
CA ILE A 108 2.36 2.16 3.69
C ILE A 108 3.71 1.62 3.21
N PHE A 109 3.76 0.37 2.73
CA PHE A 109 4.94 -0.20 2.11
C PHE A 109 5.41 0.70 0.95
N LEU A 110 4.59 0.87 -0.07
CA LEU A 110 4.99 1.64 -1.25
C LEU A 110 5.32 3.10 -0.93
N THR A 111 4.62 3.70 0.05
CA THR A 111 4.80 5.11 0.43
C THR A 111 6.14 5.35 1.16
N HIS A 112 6.60 4.39 1.97
CA HIS A 112 7.85 4.50 2.75
C HIS A 112 9.06 3.87 2.05
N LEU A 113 8.83 3.05 1.01
CA LEU A 113 9.87 2.38 0.24
C LEU A 113 10.97 3.33 -0.30
N PRO A 114 10.66 4.52 -0.87
CA PRO A 114 11.70 5.42 -1.37
C PRO A 114 12.68 5.87 -0.28
N THR A 115 12.17 6.20 0.91
CA THR A 115 12.99 6.64 2.04
C THR A 115 13.93 5.53 2.47
N TYR A 116 13.40 4.32 2.71
CA TYR A 116 14.22 3.20 3.15
C TYR A 116 15.16 2.66 2.07
N ALA A 117 14.77 2.73 0.80
CA ALA A 117 15.65 2.39 -0.32
C ALA A 117 16.85 3.35 -0.40
N LEU A 118 16.64 4.64 -0.15
CA LEU A 118 17.72 5.62 -0.08
C LEU A 118 18.67 5.34 1.09
N LEU A 119 18.12 5.10 2.29
CA LEU A 119 18.93 4.77 3.47
C LEU A 119 19.77 3.51 3.25
N ALA A 120 19.17 2.46 2.70
CA ALA A 120 19.85 1.20 2.45
C ALA A 120 20.91 1.28 1.34
N SER A 121 20.71 2.13 0.33
CA SER A 121 21.58 2.17 -0.85
C SER A 121 22.72 3.18 -0.74
N PHE A 122 22.52 4.27 0.03
CA PHE A 122 23.44 5.42 0.02
C PHE A 122 24.01 5.76 1.39
N TYR A 123 23.30 5.48 2.50
CA TYR A 123 23.69 5.92 3.85
C TYR A 123 24.46 4.89 4.68
N ASN A 124 24.90 3.78 4.05
CA ASN A 124 25.68 2.72 4.70
C ASN A 124 25.11 2.22 6.04
N ILE A 125 23.77 2.25 6.17
CA ILE A 125 23.06 1.72 7.34
C ILE A 125 22.92 0.21 7.16
N ARG A 126 23.07 -0.56 8.25
CA ARG A 126 22.90 -2.02 8.16
C ARG A 126 21.52 -2.37 7.61
N PRO A 127 21.41 -3.26 6.61
CA PRO A 127 20.13 -3.66 6.04
C PRO A 127 19.15 -4.20 7.10
N THR A 128 19.66 -4.82 8.17
CA THR A 128 18.86 -5.30 9.30
C THR A 128 18.17 -4.17 10.04
N THR A 129 18.87 -3.06 10.29
CA THR A 129 18.33 -1.87 10.97
C THR A 129 17.22 -1.25 10.13
N VAL A 130 17.48 -1.05 8.84
CA VAL A 130 16.49 -0.55 7.87
C VAL A 130 15.26 -1.45 7.82
N LEU A 131 15.46 -2.77 7.71
CA LEU A 131 14.37 -3.73 7.61
C LEU A 131 13.53 -3.79 8.89
N ILE A 132 14.15 -3.74 10.07
CA ILE A 132 13.45 -3.73 11.36
C ILE A 132 12.64 -2.44 11.48
N SER A 133 13.23 -1.27 11.26
CA SER A 133 12.50 0.01 11.34
C SER A 133 11.32 0.05 10.36
N TYR A 134 11.54 -0.45 9.15
CA TYR A 134 10.50 -0.49 8.14
C TYR A 134 9.37 -1.47 8.51
N ALA A 135 9.71 -2.66 9.00
CA ALA A 135 8.74 -3.63 9.50
C ALA A 135 7.92 -3.05 10.66
N ILE A 136 8.54 -2.31 11.58
CA ILE A 136 7.85 -1.64 12.69
C ILE A 136 6.78 -0.70 12.16
N ILE A 137 7.10 0.18 11.20
CA ILE A 137 6.12 1.10 10.62
C ILE A 137 4.97 0.33 9.96
N LEU A 138 5.28 -0.71 9.20
CA LEU A 138 4.29 -1.54 8.52
C LEU A 138 3.33 -2.21 9.50
N PHE A 139 3.85 -2.92 10.51
CA PHE A 139 3.03 -3.65 11.47
C PHE A 139 2.28 -2.70 12.41
N SER A 140 2.94 -1.66 12.93
CA SER A 140 2.27 -0.70 13.81
C SER A 140 1.14 0.04 13.12
N THR A 141 1.23 0.27 11.81
CA THR A 141 0.15 0.92 11.05
C THR A 141 -0.93 -0.07 10.62
N SER A 142 -0.57 -1.28 10.19
CA SER A 142 -1.51 -2.23 9.58
C SER A 142 -2.30 -3.04 10.61
N VAL A 143 -1.69 -3.42 11.74
CA VAL A 143 -2.34 -4.23 12.78
C VAL A 143 -3.61 -3.58 13.33
N PRO A 144 -3.63 -2.28 13.67
CA PRO A 144 -4.86 -1.58 14.05
C PRO A 144 -5.99 -1.72 13.04
N PHE A 145 -5.69 -1.63 11.74
CA PHE A 145 -6.71 -1.77 10.69
C PHE A 145 -7.23 -3.19 10.57
N VAL A 146 -6.37 -4.21 10.70
CA VAL A 146 -6.81 -5.62 10.72
C VAL A 146 -7.75 -5.89 11.90
N LEU A 147 -7.49 -5.28 13.06
CA LEU A 147 -8.32 -5.47 14.26
C LEU A 147 -9.62 -4.65 14.23
N LEU A 148 -9.59 -3.44 13.66
CA LEU A 148 -10.67 -2.45 13.80
C LEU A 148 -11.49 -2.24 12.51
N ARG A 149 -11.12 -2.91 11.41
CA ARG A 149 -11.81 -2.81 10.13
C ARG A 149 -11.95 -4.18 9.49
N LYS A 150 -13.12 -4.43 8.89
CA LYS A 150 -13.40 -5.68 8.17
C LYS A 150 -12.58 -5.70 6.85
N PRO A 151 -12.03 -6.86 6.44
CA PRO A 151 -11.42 -7.02 5.13
C PRO A 151 -12.37 -6.67 3.99
N THR A 152 -11.86 -6.10 2.91
CA THR A 152 -12.67 -5.90 1.70
C THR A 152 -12.94 -7.24 1.03
N CYS A 153 -14.07 -7.35 0.32
CA CYS A 153 -14.46 -8.58 -0.37
C CYS A 153 -13.43 -9.05 -1.40
N VAL A 154 -12.63 -8.13 -1.96
CA VAL A 154 -11.59 -8.43 -2.94
C VAL A 154 -10.42 -9.22 -2.30
N HIS A 155 -10.12 -8.96 -1.02
CA HIS A 155 -9.07 -9.66 -0.28
C HIS A 155 -9.56 -10.88 0.51
N ASP A 156 -10.88 -11.03 0.69
CA ASP A 156 -11.51 -12.22 1.26
C ASP A 156 -12.45 -12.90 0.26
N LEU A 157 -11.87 -13.38 -0.85
CA LEU A 157 -12.63 -14.08 -1.88
C LEU A 157 -13.35 -15.31 -1.32
N SER A 158 -12.79 -15.99 -0.31
CA SER A 158 -13.38 -17.18 0.32
C SER A 158 -14.78 -16.92 0.89
N HIS A 159 -14.97 -15.81 1.60
CA HIS A 159 -16.24 -15.47 2.26
C HIS A 159 -17.05 -14.43 1.50
N ALA A 160 -16.49 -13.85 0.43
CA ALA A 160 -17.20 -12.89 -0.41
C ALA A 160 -18.33 -13.55 -1.24
N PRO A 161 -19.53 -12.95 -1.28
CA PRO A 161 -20.60 -13.35 -2.19
C PRO A 161 -20.12 -13.34 -3.65
N SER A 162 -20.60 -14.29 -4.46
CA SER A 162 -20.17 -14.42 -5.87
C SER A 162 -20.43 -13.17 -6.74
N ASP A 163 -21.39 -12.33 -6.35
CA ASP A 163 -21.76 -11.08 -7.04
C ASP A 163 -20.99 -9.85 -6.51
N ALA A 164 -20.25 -9.98 -5.40
CA ALA A 164 -19.56 -8.85 -4.76
C ALA A 164 -18.22 -8.50 -5.41
N VAL A 165 -17.60 -9.45 -6.13
CA VAL A 165 -16.28 -9.28 -6.74
C VAL A 165 -16.33 -9.69 -8.20
N ARG A 166 -16.06 -8.73 -9.09
CA ARG A 166 -15.96 -9.01 -10.52
C ARG A 166 -14.65 -9.76 -10.82
N ASN A 167 -14.64 -10.58 -11.88
CA ASN A 167 -13.45 -11.28 -12.38
C ASN A 167 -12.72 -12.14 -11.34
N ARG A 168 -13.48 -12.77 -10.44
CA ARG A 168 -12.94 -13.63 -9.37
C ARG A 168 -12.00 -14.73 -9.89
N SER A 169 -12.28 -15.30 -11.06
CA SER A 169 -11.41 -16.31 -11.70
C SER A 169 -10.03 -15.76 -12.06
N ILE A 170 -9.95 -14.52 -12.56
CA ILE A 170 -8.70 -13.84 -12.93
C ILE A 170 -7.90 -13.46 -11.69
N LEU A 171 -8.58 -13.07 -10.61
CA LEU A 171 -7.96 -12.77 -9.32
C LEU A 171 -7.38 -14.02 -8.63
N GLN A 172 -8.01 -15.19 -8.79
CA GLN A 172 -7.53 -16.45 -8.23
C GLN A 172 -6.45 -17.13 -9.07
N ASP A 173 -6.29 -16.71 -10.34
CA ASP A 173 -5.28 -17.27 -11.22
C ASP A 173 -3.86 -16.90 -10.76
N ARG A 174 -3.04 -17.94 -10.54
CA ARG A 174 -1.63 -17.80 -10.16
C ARG A 174 -0.80 -17.23 -11.30
N ALA A 175 -1.09 -17.58 -12.55
CA ALA A 175 -0.32 -17.09 -13.69
C ALA A 175 -0.50 -15.58 -13.83
N THR A 176 -1.75 -15.10 -13.82
CA THR A 176 -2.06 -13.66 -13.82
C THR A 176 -1.38 -12.94 -12.64
N THR A 177 -1.36 -13.57 -11.46
CA THR A 177 -0.65 -13.04 -10.28
C THR A 177 0.84 -12.86 -10.53
N ILE A 178 1.49 -13.87 -11.08
CA ILE A 178 2.93 -13.84 -11.38
C ILE A 178 3.24 -12.79 -12.46
N TYR A 179 2.51 -12.80 -13.58
CA TYR A 179 2.77 -11.90 -14.70
C TYR A 179 2.61 -10.42 -14.34
N THR A 180 1.53 -10.06 -13.66
CA THR A 180 1.29 -8.67 -13.25
C THR A 180 2.27 -8.20 -12.17
N THR A 181 2.70 -9.09 -11.26
CA THR A 181 3.74 -8.78 -10.27
C THR A 181 5.08 -8.52 -10.95
N ILE A 182 5.50 -9.42 -11.84
CA ILE A 182 6.75 -9.28 -12.61
C ILE A 182 6.71 -8.02 -13.48
N ALA A 183 5.57 -7.73 -14.11
CA ALA A 183 5.40 -6.51 -14.91
C ALA A 183 5.58 -5.25 -14.05
N ALA A 184 4.92 -5.18 -12.89
CA ALA A 184 5.07 -4.04 -11.98
C ALA A 184 6.51 -3.90 -11.45
N THR A 185 7.14 -5.00 -11.04
CA THR A 185 8.55 -5.00 -10.61
C THR A 185 9.46 -4.54 -11.74
N SER A 186 9.27 -5.05 -12.97
CA SER A 186 10.08 -4.68 -14.12
C SER A 186 10.02 -3.19 -14.41
N ILE A 187 8.83 -2.58 -14.34
CA ILE A 187 8.65 -1.14 -14.53
C ILE A 187 9.40 -0.35 -13.45
N LEU A 188 9.23 -0.72 -12.18
CA LEU A 188 9.94 -0.09 -11.05
C LEU A 188 11.46 -0.18 -11.24
N THR A 189 11.97 -1.37 -11.59
CA THR A 189 13.40 -1.62 -11.83
C THR A 189 13.93 -0.80 -13.00
N VAL A 190 13.24 -0.79 -14.14
CA VAL A 190 13.69 -0.07 -15.34
C VAL A 190 13.70 1.43 -15.10
N VAL A 191 12.67 2.00 -14.47
CA VAL A 191 12.61 3.43 -14.18
C VAL A 191 13.74 3.86 -13.22
N LEU A 192 14.00 3.08 -12.17
CA LEU A 192 15.09 3.34 -11.24
C LEU A 192 16.46 3.17 -11.92
N TYR A 193 16.66 2.11 -12.68
CA TYR A 193 17.90 1.85 -13.40
C TYR A 193 18.21 2.97 -14.40
N LEU A 194 17.22 3.38 -15.20
CA LEU A 194 17.38 4.52 -16.12
C LEU A 194 17.72 5.80 -15.36
N SER A 195 17.11 6.03 -14.20
CA SER A 195 17.41 7.19 -13.36
C SER A 195 18.85 7.15 -12.85
N TYR A 196 19.34 5.99 -12.38
CA TYR A 196 20.74 5.77 -11.99
C TYR A 196 21.71 6.00 -13.14
N ALA A 197 21.37 5.56 -14.36
CA ALA A 197 22.26 5.66 -15.51
C ALA A 197 22.33 7.07 -16.13
N THR A 198 21.35 7.94 -15.90
CA THR A 198 21.20 9.20 -16.67
C THR A 198 21.42 10.45 -15.85
N TRP A 199 20.60 10.72 -14.84
CA TRP A 199 20.52 12.06 -14.22
C TRP A 199 20.54 12.05 -12.69
N LEU A 200 20.18 10.94 -12.05
CA LEU A 200 20.14 10.83 -10.60
C LEU A 200 21.52 11.02 -9.93
N PRO A 201 22.63 10.42 -10.42
CA PRO A 201 23.94 10.65 -9.80
C PRO A 201 24.31 12.14 -9.68
N THR A 202 24.04 12.93 -10.73
CA THR A 202 24.28 14.38 -10.70
C THR A 202 23.41 15.07 -9.65
N ARG A 203 22.13 14.69 -9.53
CA ARG A 203 21.23 15.27 -8.51
C ARG A 203 21.61 14.88 -7.09
N LEU A 204 22.07 13.64 -6.88
CA LEU A 204 22.56 13.18 -5.58
C LEU A 204 23.73 14.05 -5.12
N VAL A 205 24.74 14.25 -5.97
CA VAL A 205 25.92 15.07 -5.62
C VAL A 205 25.56 16.54 -5.39
N LEU A 206 24.59 17.10 -6.11
CA LEU A 206 24.23 18.52 -6.00
C LEU A 206 23.33 18.87 -4.80
N HIS A 207 22.46 17.95 -4.40
CA HIS A 207 21.38 18.24 -3.45
C HIS A 207 21.39 17.43 -2.16
N PHE A 208 22.29 16.44 -2.03
CA PHE A 208 22.46 15.65 -0.83
C PHE A 208 23.87 15.87 -0.29
N GLU A 209 23.97 16.41 0.91
CA GLU A 209 25.23 16.60 1.60
C GLU A 209 25.63 15.32 2.36
N ASN A 210 26.93 15.00 2.37
CA ASN A 210 27.51 13.88 3.11
C ASN A 210 26.95 12.49 2.76
N ILE A 211 26.68 12.18 1.48
CA ILE A 211 26.37 10.79 1.08
C ILE A 211 27.61 9.90 1.32
N PRO A 212 27.52 8.87 2.19
CA PRO A 212 28.64 7.97 2.47
C PRO A 212 29.04 7.06 1.31
N ASP A 213 28.08 6.59 0.52
CA ASP A 213 28.33 5.63 -0.56
C ASP A 213 27.51 5.96 -1.82
N ILE A 214 28.13 5.84 -2.99
CA ILE A 214 27.52 6.00 -4.32
C ILE A 214 27.71 4.76 -5.20
N SER A 215 28.20 3.65 -4.62
CA SER A 215 28.48 2.39 -5.32
C SER A 215 27.26 1.83 -6.04
N ALA A 216 26.07 1.97 -5.45
CA ALA A 216 24.81 1.50 -6.02
C ALA A 216 24.51 2.12 -7.40
N VAL A 217 24.89 3.38 -7.63
CA VAL A 217 24.70 4.06 -8.93
C VAL A 217 25.74 3.60 -9.97
N HIS A 218 26.91 3.17 -9.50
CA HIS A 218 28.05 2.78 -10.34
C HIS A 218 28.15 1.26 -10.58
N ALA A 219 27.25 0.47 -10.01
CA ALA A 219 27.19 -0.98 -10.21
C ALA A 219 26.94 -1.40 -11.68
N GLY A 220 26.51 -0.46 -12.52
CA GLY A 220 26.28 -0.69 -13.95
C GLY A 220 25.21 -1.77 -14.20
N PRO A 221 25.26 -2.45 -15.36
CA PRO A 221 24.30 -3.51 -15.69
C PRO A 221 24.28 -4.69 -14.69
N ALA A 222 25.37 -4.92 -13.95
CA ALA A 222 25.47 -5.98 -12.96
C ALA A 222 24.58 -5.76 -11.73
N GLY A 223 24.19 -4.50 -11.44
CA GLY A 223 23.27 -4.19 -10.35
C GLY A 223 21.79 -4.48 -10.66
N LEU A 224 21.44 -4.69 -11.93
CA LEU A 224 20.04 -4.84 -12.38
C LEU A 224 19.34 -6.06 -11.76
N PRO A 225 19.93 -7.28 -11.75
CA PRO A 225 19.29 -8.43 -11.13
C PRO A 225 19.02 -8.23 -9.63
N THR A 226 19.98 -7.64 -8.91
CA THR A 226 19.83 -7.33 -7.49
C THR A 226 18.72 -6.32 -7.24
N LEU A 227 18.65 -5.25 -8.05
CA LEU A 227 17.59 -4.26 -7.99
C LEU A 227 16.21 -4.86 -8.28
N PHE A 228 16.12 -5.74 -9.28
CA PHE A 228 14.89 -6.45 -9.61
C PHE A 228 14.40 -7.31 -8.44
N LEU A 229 15.29 -8.13 -7.87
CA LEU A 229 14.96 -8.99 -6.73
C LEU A 229 14.55 -8.19 -5.50
N ALA A 230 15.22 -7.06 -5.23
CA ALA A 230 14.88 -6.18 -4.11
C ALA A 230 13.49 -5.51 -4.26
N LEU A 231 13.06 -5.27 -5.51
CA LEU A 231 11.77 -4.63 -5.83
C LEU A 231 10.63 -5.64 -6.05
N LEU A 232 10.87 -6.94 -5.92
CA LEU A 232 9.80 -7.96 -6.01
C LEU A 232 8.68 -7.72 -4.99
N PRO A 233 8.96 -7.46 -3.70
CA PRO A 233 7.90 -7.15 -2.73
C PRO A 233 7.12 -5.88 -3.10
N ALA A 234 7.80 -4.89 -3.71
CA ALA A 234 7.17 -3.66 -4.18
C ALA A 234 6.23 -3.89 -5.35
N GLY A 235 6.64 -4.70 -6.34
CA GLY A 235 5.75 -5.05 -7.45
C GLY A 235 4.53 -5.83 -6.99
N TRP A 236 4.68 -6.70 -5.99
CA TRP A 236 3.56 -7.42 -5.39
C TRP A 236 2.58 -6.49 -4.67
N ALA A 237 3.09 -5.57 -3.83
CA ALA A 237 2.27 -4.56 -3.17
C ALA A 237 1.56 -3.64 -4.18
N ALA A 238 2.24 -3.25 -5.26
CA ALA A 238 1.67 -2.40 -6.31
C ALA A 238 0.55 -3.12 -7.07
N ARG A 239 0.73 -4.41 -7.39
CA ARG A 239 -0.34 -5.26 -7.95
C ARG A 239 -1.54 -5.31 -7.00
N ASP A 240 -1.32 -5.60 -5.73
CA ASP A 240 -2.37 -5.77 -4.74
C ASP A 240 -3.20 -4.48 -4.57
N LEU A 241 -2.52 -3.34 -4.44
CA LEU A 241 -3.20 -2.05 -4.23
C LEU A 241 -3.90 -1.53 -5.50
N LEU A 242 -3.27 -1.69 -6.68
CA LEU A 242 -3.76 -1.11 -7.93
C LEU A 242 -4.62 -2.10 -8.71
N PHE A 243 -4.04 -3.22 -9.15
CA PHE A 243 -4.67 -4.18 -10.08
C PHE A 243 -5.76 -5.02 -9.42
N VAL A 244 -5.50 -5.57 -8.23
CA VAL A 244 -6.49 -6.43 -7.55
C VAL A 244 -7.74 -5.62 -7.20
N SER A 245 -7.53 -4.39 -6.75
CA SER A 245 -8.62 -3.50 -6.35
C SER A 245 -9.42 -2.91 -7.52
N SER A 246 -8.79 -2.63 -8.67
CA SER A 246 -9.50 -2.21 -9.89
C SER A 246 -10.28 -3.35 -10.53
N THR A 247 -9.66 -4.52 -10.70
CA THR A 247 -10.28 -5.68 -11.35
C THR A 247 -11.43 -6.28 -10.54
N GLY A 248 -11.32 -6.24 -9.21
CA GLY A 248 -12.36 -6.68 -8.28
C GLY A 248 -13.51 -5.70 -8.10
N ALA A 249 -13.42 -4.46 -8.62
CA ALA A 249 -14.45 -3.44 -8.46
C ALA A 249 -15.76 -3.86 -9.17
N ALA A 250 -16.77 -4.21 -8.37
CA ALA A 250 -18.13 -4.44 -8.85
C ALA A 250 -18.82 -3.09 -9.15
N PRO A 251 -19.69 -3.01 -10.17
CA PRO A 251 -20.55 -1.85 -10.34
C PRO A 251 -21.45 -1.69 -9.10
N PRO A 252 -21.76 -0.46 -8.67
CA PRO A 252 -22.68 -0.27 -7.56
C PRO A 252 -23.97 -1.02 -7.87
N LYS A 253 -24.40 -1.88 -6.94
CA LYS A 253 -25.67 -2.62 -7.04
C LYS A 253 -26.73 -1.56 -7.33
N ARG A 254 -27.32 -1.61 -8.53
CA ARG A 254 -28.40 -0.73 -8.93
C ARG A 254 -29.52 -1.01 -7.95
N VAL A 255 -29.61 -0.22 -6.87
CA VAL A 255 -30.86 -0.07 -6.15
C VAL A 255 -31.86 0.24 -7.24
N GLU A 256 -32.89 -0.59 -7.36
CA GLU A 256 -34.05 -0.38 -8.23
C GLU A 256 -34.64 1.00 -7.93
N SER A 257 -34.01 2.00 -8.51
CA SER A 257 -34.42 3.38 -8.56
C SER A 257 -34.67 3.57 -10.03
N ILE A 258 -35.89 3.19 -10.40
CA ILE A 258 -36.76 3.79 -11.41
C ILE A 258 -35.97 4.39 -12.57
N GLU A 259 -36.12 3.79 -13.75
CA GLU A 259 -35.87 4.40 -15.06
C GLU A 259 -35.87 5.94 -15.05
N LYS A 260 -34.72 6.55 -14.75
CA LYS A 260 -34.49 7.95 -15.11
C LYS A 260 -33.85 7.95 -16.48
N LYS A 261 -34.76 7.84 -17.44
CA LYS A 261 -34.67 8.38 -18.79
C LYS A 261 -33.79 9.64 -18.76
N SER A 262 -32.80 9.66 -19.64
CA SER A 262 -31.94 10.80 -19.97
C SER A 262 -32.76 12.10 -20.02
N THR A 263 -32.72 12.85 -18.93
CA THR A 263 -33.21 14.23 -18.91
C THR A 263 -31.97 15.08 -18.81
N SER A 264 -31.73 15.83 -19.89
CA SER A 264 -30.78 16.94 -19.90
C SER A 264 -31.27 17.90 -18.82
N HIS A 265 -30.57 17.95 -17.69
CA HIS A 265 -30.84 18.93 -16.65
C HIS A 265 -30.24 20.25 -17.12
N GLU A 266 -31.05 21.02 -17.84
CA GLU A 266 -30.79 22.40 -18.21
C GLU A 266 -30.60 23.21 -16.92
N GLY A 267 -29.34 23.50 -16.58
CA GLY A 267 -28.95 24.14 -15.30
C GLY A 267 -27.84 23.43 -14.52
N GLU A 268 -27.28 22.32 -15.02
CA GLU A 268 -26.13 21.68 -14.35
C GLU A 268 -24.86 22.55 -14.38
N TYR A 269 -24.23 22.69 -13.21
CA TYR A 269 -22.91 23.30 -13.09
C TYR A 269 -21.94 22.69 -14.10
N LEU A 270 -21.14 23.54 -14.77
CA LEU A 270 -20.12 23.10 -15.73
C LEU A 270 -19.21 22.00 -15.16
N ALA A 271 -18.93 22.04 -13.85
CA ALA A 271 -18.20 20.99 -13.15
C ALA A 271 -18.90 19.63 -13.21
N CYS A 272 -20.22 19.57 -13.05
CA CYS A 272 -21.01 18.34 -13.14
C CYS A 272 -21.12 17.83 -14.59
N ALA A 273 -21.20 18.73 -15.56
CA ALA A 273 -21.22 18.38 -16.99
C ALA A 273 -19.86 17.83 -17.46
N VAL A 274 -18.76 18.51 -17.09
CA VAL A 274 -17.39 18.06 -17.37
C VAL A 274 -17.10 16.76 -16.63
N TYR A 275 -17.42 16.66 -15.34
CA TYR A 275 -17.26 15.43 -14.57
C TYR A 275 -18.00 14.27 -15.21
N ARG A 276 -19.25 14.44 -15.66
CA ARG A 276 -20.00 13.38 -16.34
C ARG A 276 -19.37 12.97 -17.66
N LYS A 277 -18.92 13.95 -18.46
CA LYS A 277 -18.34 13.72 -19.79
C LYS A 277 -16.94 13.10 -19.74
N THR A 278 -16.15 13.40 -18.70
CA THR A 278 -14.79 12.86 -18.52
C THR A 278 -14.78 11.70 -17.54
N TRP A 279 -14.97 11.98 -16.24
CA TRP A 279 -14.87 10.99 -15.17
C TRP A 279 -16.06 10.02 -15.14
N GLY A 280 -17.25 10.52 -15.40
CA GLY A 280 -18.53 9.81 -15.42
C GLY A 280 -18.72 8.88 -16.61
N ALA A 281 -17.90 9.03 -17.66
CA ALA A 281 -17.86 8.15 -18.82
C ALA A 281 -16.89 6.96 -18.65
N LEU A 282 -15.92 7.07 -17.74
CA LEU A 282 -14.95 6.00 -17.47
C LEU A 282 -15.62 4.80 -16.79
N SER A 283 -15.12 3.59 -17.07
CA SER A 283 -15.58 2.38 -16.38
C SER A 283 -15.31 2.47 -14.86
N PRO A 284 -16.13 1.84 -13.99
CA PRO A 284 -15.89 1.85 -12.55
C PRO A 284 -14.50 1.33 -12.16
N LYS A 285 -14.00 0.31 -12.86
CA LYS A 285 -12.67 -0.27 -12.66
C LYS A 285 -11.57 0.74 -12.97
N THR A 286 -11.67 1.41 -14.12
CA THR A 286 -10.70 2.42 -14.57
C THR A 286 -10.66 3.62 -13.61
N ARG A 287 -11.81 4.04 -13.06
CA ARG A 287 -11.85 5.11 -12.06
C ARG A 287 -11.14 4.72 -10.77
N VAL A 288 -11.36 3.50 -10.28
CA VAL A 288 -10.68 2.99 -9.08
C VAL A 288 -9.17 2.92 -9.32
N LEU A 289 -8.76 2.42 -10.49
CA LEU A 289 -7.35 2.35 -10.87
C LEU A 289 -6.71 3.75 -10.88
N ILE A 290 -7.25 4.68 -11.66
CA ILE A 290 -6.71 6.05 -11.76
C ILE A 290 -6.69 6.72 -10.39
N SER A 291 -7.77 6.62 -9.61
CA SER A 291 -7.86 7.23 -8.29
C SER A 291 -6.79 6.68 -7.35
N ARG A 292 -6.61 5.35 -7.29
CA ARG A 292 -5.62 4.72 -6.41
C ARG A 292 -4.20 4.97 -6.89
N THR A 293 -3.94 4.99 -8.20
CA THR A 293 -2.61 5.31 -8.76
C THR A 293 -2.21 6.75 -8.48
N VAL A 294 -3.09 7.72 -8.76
CA VAL A 294 -2.79 9.15 -8.52
C VAL A 294 -2.59 9.43 -7.04
N LEU A 295 -3.47 8.88 -6.20
CA LEU A 295 -3.34 8.97 -4.75
C LEU A 295 -2.02 8.38 -4.25
N LEU A 296 -1.69 7.16 -4.68
CA LEU A 296 -0.45 6.50 -4.26
C LEU A 296 0.77 7.31 -4.71
N ALA A 297 0.81 7.77 -5.96
CA ALA A 297 1.92 8.56 -6.48
C ALA A 297 2.09 9.88 -5.72
N ALA A 298 0.98 10.59 -5.44
CA ALA A 298 1.00 11.84 -4.69
C ALA A 298 1.42 11.64 -3.22
N MET A 299 0.89 10.60 -2.57
CA MET A 299 1.26 10.29 -1.19
C MET A 299 2.70 9.86 -1.07
N LEU A 300 3.17 8.99 -1.97
CA LEU A 300 4.55 8.54 -2.04
C LEU A 300 5.49 9.73 -2.19
N LEU A 301 5.22 10.64 -3.15
CA LEU A 301 6.05 11.83 -3.36
C LEU A 301 6.07 12.72 -2.11
N SER A 302 4.90 13.02 -1.55
CA SER A 302 4.78 13.90 -0.39
C SER A 302 5.46 13.30 0.83
N ASN A 303 5.26 12.00 1.08
CA ASN A 303 5.90 11.29 2.18
C ASN A 303 7.42 11.26 2.02
N THR A 304 7.91 11.03 0.80
CA THR A 304 9.34 11.07 0.49
C THR A 304 9.91 12.46 0.82
N ILE A 305 9.25 13.55 0.39
CA ILE A 305 9.70 14.91 0.71
C ILE A 305 9.69 15.17 2.22
N VAL A 306 8.58 14.86 2.90
CA VAL A 306 8.43 15.11 4.34
C VAL A 306 9.45 14.31 5.15
N GLN A 307 9.69 13.05 4.81
CA GLN A 307 10.64 12.21 5.55
C GLN A 307 12.09 12.54 5.24
N LEU A 308 12.47 12.77 3.98
CA LEU A 308 13.87 13.09 3.70
C LEU A 308 14.23 14.48 4.22
N ALA A 309 13.35 15.48 4.04
CA ALA A 309 13.62 16.84 4.53
C ALA A 309 13.48 16.97 6.06
N GLY A 310 12.61 16.16 6.67
CA GLY A 310 12.35 16.19 8.11
C GLY A 310 13.27 15.29 8.94
N THR A 311 13.77 14.19 8.38
CA THR A 311 14.50 13.17 9.15
C THR A 311 16.00 13.15 8.84
N ILE A 312 16.45 13.47 7.63
CA ILE A 312 17.87 13.32 7.26
C ILE A 312 18.54 14.69 7.20
N GLU A 313 19.68 14.82 7.87
CA GLU A 313 20.47 16.07 7.85
C GLU A 313 21.16 16.24 6.49
N GLY A 314 21.18 17.48 5.98
CA GLY A 314 21.89 17.81 4.74
C GLY A 314 21.16 17.51 3.42
N ILE A 315 19.88 17.11 3.46
CA ILE A 315 19.09 16.91 2.24
C ILE A 315 18.27 18.16 1.91
N LYS A 316 18.48 18.73 0.72
CA LYS A 316 17.65 19.83 0.20
C LYS A 316 16.31 19.29 -0.31
N ILE A 317 15.26 20.10 -0.16
CA ILE A 317 13.89 19.77 -0.65
C ILE A 317 13.93 19.41 -2.15
N GLU A 318 14.76 20.09 -2.93
CA GLU A 318 14.96 19.79 -4.35
C GLU A 318 15.45 18.35 -4.58
N GLY A 319 16.43 17.89 -3.81
CA GLY A 319 16.95 16.52 -3.87
C GLY A 319 15.90 15.48 -3.45
N ALA A 320 15.18 15.75 -2.36
CA ALA A 320 14.09 14.90 -1.90
C ALA A 320 12.95 14.80 -2.91
N SER A 321 12.59 15.92 -3.54
CA SER A 321 11.56 15.96 -4.59
C SER A 321 11.98 15.20 -5.84
N ALA A 322 13.25 15.35 -6.25
CA ALA A 322 13.81 14.64 -7.39
C ALA A 322 13.80 13.13 -7.15
N TRP A 323 14.24 12.69 -5.95
CA TRP A 323 14.17 11.28 -5.56
C TRP A 323 12.74 10.74 -5.54
N GLY A 324 11.81 11.41 -4.86
CA GLY A 324 10.41 10.98 -4.81
C GLY A 324 9.72 10.96 -6.17
N SER A 325 10.10 11.86 -7.08
CA SER A 325 9.50 11.94 -8.42
C SER A 325 9.75 10.68 -9.26
N ILE A 326 10.92 10.04 -9.11
CA ILE A 326 11.28 8.81 -9.85
C ILE A 326 10.27 7.71 -9.52
N TRP A 327 10.02 7.52 -8.23
CA TRP A 327 9.10 6.52 -7.73
C TRP A 327 7.66 6.85 -8.09
N ALA A 328 7.25 8.12 -8.02
CA ALA A 328 5.93 8.55 -8.43
C ALA A 328 5.68 8.29 -9.93
N VAL A 329 6.65 8.61 -10.79
CA VAL A 329 6.60 8.30 -12.24
C VAL A 329 6.52 6.79 -12.47
N ALA A 330 7.29 6.00 -11.71
CA ALA A 330 7.22 4.54 -11.81
C ALA A 330 5.83 4.00 -11.44
N ILE A 331 5.21 4.50 -10.36
CA ILE A 331 3.84 4.11 -9.97
C ILE A 331 2.81 4.52 -11.04
N LEU A 332 2.94 5.72 -11.61
CA LEU A 332 2.07 6.15 -12.71
C LEU A 332 2.22 5.24 -13.94
N ALA A 333 3.45 4.85 -14.28
CA ALA A 333 3.71 3.90 -15.36
C ALA A 333 3.11 2.52 -15.07
N VAL A 334 3.23 2.00 -13.84
CA VAL A 334 2.58 0.75 -13.42
C VAL A 334 1.07 0.84 -13.56
N GLY A 335 0.45 1.94 -13.09
CA GLY A 335 -0.99 2.16 -13.25
C GLY A 335 -1.43 2.23 -14.71
N ALA A 336 -0.64 2.88 -15.57
CA ALA A 336 -0.90 2.93 -17.01
C ALA A 336 -0.82 1.54 -17.66
N THR A 337 0.17 0.73 -17.29
CA THR A 337 0.31 -0.66 -17.78
C THR A 337 -0.87 -1.52 -17.33
N PHE A 338 -1.31 -1.42 -16.08
CA PHE A 338 -2.51 -2.12 -15.63
C PHE A 338 -3.77 -1.65 -16.33
N GLY A 339 -3.90 -0.34 -16.60
CA GLY A 339 -5.01 0.20 -17.37
C GLY A 339 -5.03 -0.32 -18.80
N TRP A 340 -3.86 -0.50 -19.42
CA TRP A 340 -3.73 -1.14 -20.72
C TRP A 340 -4.14 -2.62 -20.70
N ILE A 341 -3.69 -3.37 -19.68
CA ILE A 341 -4.04 -4.80 -19.52
C ILE A 341 -5.55 -4.98 -19.32
N GLU A 342 -6.18 -4.11 -18.53
CA GLU A 342 -7.62 -4.13 -18.26
C GLU A 342 -8.48 -3.65 -19.44
N ALA A 343 -7.90 -2.92 -20.40
CA ALA A 343 -8.61 -2.43 -21.58
C ALA A 343 -8.86 -3.53 -22.64
N VAL A 344 -8.16 -4.67 -22.54
CA VAL A 344 -8.35 -5.80 -23.46
C VAL A 344 -9.63 -6.55 -23.09
N ASP A 345 -10.56 -6.67 -24.05
CA ASP A 345 -11.81 -7.40 -23.86
C ASP A 345 -11.54 -8.87 -23.47
N GLY A 346 -12.01 -9.26 -22.29
CA GLY A 346 -11.78 -10.59 -21.70
C GLY A 346 -11.15 -10.59 -20.31
N VAL A 347 -10.72 -9.42 -19.82
CA VAL A 347 -10.12 -9.23 -18.48
C VAL A 347 -11.08 -8.60 -17.47
#